data_AF-A0AAU2MPN1-F1
#
_entry.id   AF-A0AAU2MPN1-F1
#
_cell.length_a   1.000
_cell.length_b   1.000
_cell.length_c   1.000
_cell.angle_alpha   90.00
_cell.angle_beta   90.00
_cell.angle_gamma   90.00
#
_symmetry.space_group_name_H-M   'P 1'
#
loop_
_entity.id
_entity.type
_entity.pdbx_description
1 polymer ?
#
loop_
_entity_poly.entity_id
_entity_poly.type
_entity_poly.pdbx_seq_one_letter_code
_entity_poly.pdbx_strand_id
1 'polypeptide(L)' 'MTVSKWRKRFMESRLEGLADTDRPGRPKTILTLRDLEREQLTRLGPSGEGSSHPGQYLDR' A
#
# COMPACT_ATOMS: atom_id res chain seq x y z
N MET A 1 -12.54 -5.30 -8.26
CA MET A 1 -12.95 -5.84 -6.95
C MET A 1 -14.14 -4.99 -6.47
N THR A 2 -15.31 -5.57 -6.22
CA THR A 2 -16.51 -4.79 -5.84
C THR A 2 -16.67 -4.70 -4.33
N VAL A 3 -17.38 -3.69 -3.83
CA VAL A 3 -17.64 -3.47 -2.39
C VAL A 3 -18.28 -4.71 -1.74
N SER A 4 -19.12 -5.45 -2.47
CA SER A 4 -19.75 -6.69 -1.98
C SER A 4 -18.72 -7.75 -1.56
N LYS A 5 -17.60 -7.86 -2.28
CA LYS A 5 -16.52 -8.80 -1.93
C LYS A 5 -15.82 -8.41 -0.63
N TRP A 6 -15.70 -7.10 -0.37
CA TRP A 6 -15.08 -6.58 0.85
C TRP A 6 -16.00 -6.76 2.06
N ARG A 7 -17.30 -6.50 1.89
CA ARG A 7 -18.30 -6.76 2.94
C ARG A 7 -18.34 -8.23 3.33
N LYS A 8 -18.31 -9.16 2.38
CA LYS A 8 -18.26 -10.59 2.66
C LYS A 8 -17.03 -10.97 3.52
N ARG A 9 -15.82 -10.55 3.09
CA ARG A 9 -14.58 -10.81 3.86
C ARG A 9 -14.62 -10.22 5.28
N PHE A 10 -15.17 -9.01 5.43
CA PHE A 10 -15.31 -8.39 6.75
C PHE A 10 -16.29 -9.15 7.66
N MET A 11 -17.39 -9.69 7.13
CA MET A 11 -18.32 -10.49 7.92
C MET A 11 -17.69 -11.80 8.41
N GLU A 12 -16.79 -12.38 7.61
CA GLU A 12 -16.13 -13.66 7.92
C GLU A 12 -14.97 -13.49 8.92
N SER A 13 -14.13 -12.47 8.74
CA SER A 13 -12.88 -12.32 9.52
C SER A 13 -12.57 -10.90 9.97
N ARG A 14 -13.56 -9.99 9.94
CA ARG A 14 -13.45 -8.60 10.43
C ARG A 14 -12.26 -7.88 9.80
N LEU A 15 -11.40 -7.26 10.61
CA LEU A 15 -10.23 -6.51 10.16
C LEU A 15 -9.19 -7.41 9.48
N GLU A 16 -9.02 -8.65 9.96
CA GLU A 16 -8.12 -9.65 9.34
C GLU A 16 -8.55 -9.94 7.90
N GLY A 17 -9.86 -9.96 7.66
CA GLY A 17 -10.45 -10.12 6.33
C GLY A 17 -10.17 -8.98 5.37
N LEU A 18 -9.69 -7.84 5.86
CA LEU A 18 -9.35 -6.67 5.05
C LEU A 18 -7.84 -6.45 4.91
N ALA A 19 -7.01 -7.33 5.46
CA ALA A 19 -5.57 -7.29 5.24
C ALA A 19 -5.25 -7.29 3.74
N ASP A 20 -4.25 -6.49 3.35
CA ASP A 20 -3.71 -6.48 1.99
C ASP A 20 -2.89 -7.76 1.82
N THR A 21 -3.60 -8.83 1.52
CA THR A 21 -3.01 -10.11 1.15
C THR A 21 -2.27 -9.96 -0.17
N ASP A 22 -1.21 -10.75 -0.33
CA ASP A 22 -0.43 -10.74 -1.56
C ASP A 22 -1.35 -10.86 -2.77
N ARG A 23 -1.25 -9.90 -3.69
CA ARG A 23 -2.23 -9.77 -4.77
C ARG A 23 -1.99 -10.94 -5.73
N PRO A 24 -3.00 -11.82 -5.96
CA PRO A 24 -2.83 -12.91 -6.89
C PRO A 24 -2.52 -12.35 -8.29
N GLY A 25 -1.36 -12.71 -8.83
CA GLY A 25 -0.86 -12.21 -10.10
C GLY A 25 0.64 -12.45 -10.26
N ARG A 26 1.17 -12.22 -11.46
CA ARG A 26 2.62 -12.26 -11.70
C ARG A 26 3.29 -11.18 -10.85
N PRO A 27 4.37 -11.48 -10.11
CA PRO A 27 5.16 -10.46 -9.45
C PRO A 27 5.52 -9.36 -10.45
N LYS A 28 5.38 -8.09 -10.05
CA LYS A 28 5.81 -6.99 -10.91
C LYS A 28 7.32 -7.14 -11.15
N THR A 29 7.74 -7.07 -12.40
CA THR A 29 9.17 -7.03 -12.73
C THR A 29 9.79 -5.79 -12.08
N ILE A 30 10.98 -5.95 -11.49
CA ILE A 30 11.78 -4.81 -11.03
C ILE A 30 12.10 -3.93 -12.24
N LEU A 31 11.71 -2.65 -12.16
CA LEU A 31 11.97 -1.68 -13.21
C LEU A 31 13.39 -1.14 -13.05
N THR A 32 14.21 -1.26 -14.08
CA THR A 32 15.49 -0.53 -14.17
C THR A 32 15.20 0.83 -14.77
N LEU A 33 15.45 1.89 -14.00
CA LEU A 33 15.24 3.26 -14.43
C LEU A 33 16.52 3.86 -15.01
N ARG A 34 16.40 4.62 -16.09
CA ARG A 34 17.45 5.54 -16.54
C ARG A 34 17.52 6.74 -15.59
N ASP A 35 18.65 7.45 -15.60
CA ASP A 35 18.88 8.55 -14.64
C ASP A 35 17.83 9.67 -14.77
N LEU A 36 17.39 9.99 -16.00
CA LEU A 36 16.29 10.93 -16.22
C LEU A 36 14.98 10.48 -15.57
N GLU A 37 14.66 9.18 -15.61
CA GLU A 37 13.43 8.64 -15.02
C GLU A 37 13.50 8.66 -13.48
N ARG A 38 14.69 8.49 -12.92
CA ARG A 38 14.92 8.65 -11.47
C ARG A 38 14.75 10.09 -11.04
N GLU A 39 15.31 11.04 -11.78
CA GLU A 39 15.16 12.47 -11.49
C GLU A 39 13.69 12.89 -11.51
N GLN A 40 12.91 12.37 -12.46
CA GLN A 40 11.46 12.60 -12.52
C GLN A 40 10.74 12.09 -11.28
N LEU A 41 11.08 10.89 -10.80
CA LEU A 41 10.49 10.32 -9.58
C LEU A 41 10.97 11.04 -8.32
N THR A 42 12.18 11.58 -8.29
CA THR A 42 12.64 12.42 -7.17
C THR A 42 11.86 13.73 -7.14
N ARG A 43 11.65 14.34 -8.31
CA ARG A 43 10.94 15.61 -8.44
C ARG A 43 9.46 15.51 -8.12
N LEU A 44 8.81 14.43 -8.58
CA LEU A 44 7.39 14.16 -8.38
C LEU A 44 7.13 13.23 -7.19
N GLY A 45 8.20 12.80 -6.52
CA GLY A 45 8.13 11.96 -5.35
C GLY A 45 7.28 12.63 -4.29
N PRO A 46 6.62 11.86 -3.42
CA PRO A 46 5.81 12.44 -2.36
C PRO A 46 6.68 13.44 -1.59
N SER A 47 6.22 14.69 -1.52
CA SER A 47 6.79 15.68 -0.60
C SER A 47 6.78 15.03 0.78
N GLY A 48 7.94 14.92 1.42
CA GLY A 48 8.22 13.98 2.52
C GLY A 48 7.28 14.11 3.73
N GLU A 49 6.08 13.56 3.62
CA GLU A 49 5.09 13.51 4.67
C GLU A 49 4.20 12.29 4.40
N GLY A 50 4.49 11.18 5.07
CA GLY A 50 3.64 9.98 4.97
C GLY A 50 4.30 8.64 5.26
N SER A 51 5.60 8.58 5.57
CA SER A 51 6.23 7.32 5.96
C SER A 51 7.23 7.49 7.11
N SER A 52 6.74 8.03 8.22
CA SER A 52 7.22 7.71 9.58
C SER A 52 6.23 8.30 10.57
N HIS A 53 5.17 7.56 10.91
CA HIS A 53 4.45 7.80 12.17
C HIS A 53 4.91 6.71 13.15
N PRO A 54 5.97 6.94 13.94
CA PRO A 54 6.35 6.02 14.99
C PRO A 54 5.30 6.06 16.11
N GLY A 55 4.47 5.01 16.19
CA GLY A 55 3.99 4.43 17.44
C GLY A 55 3.44 5.35 18.54
N GLN A 56 2.60 6.33 18.24
CA GLN A 56 1.88 7.10 19.28
C GLN A 56 0.39 6.74 19.31
N TYR A 57 0.08 5.49 19.65
CA TYR A 57 -1.28 5.06 19.98
C TYR A 57 -1.24 4.14 21.20
N LEU A 58 -0.85 4.67 22.35
CA LEU A 58 -1.14 4.13 23.67
C LEU A 58 -1.05 5.29 24.66
N ASP A 59 -2.15 6.04 24.83
CA ASP A 59 -2.76 6.33 26.14
C ASP A 59 -3.98 7.25 25.93
N ARG A 60 -5.19 6.69 26.02
CA ARG A 60 -6.42 7.42 26.35
C ARG A 60 -7.50 6.46 26.83
#